data_AF-A0A382FZZ2-F1
#
_entry.id   AF-A0A382FZZ2-F1
#
_cell.length_a   1.000
_cell.length_b   1.000
_cell.length_c   1.000
_cell.angle_alpha   90.00
_cell.angle_beta   90.00
_cell.angle_gamma   90.00
#
_symmetry.space_group_name_H-M   'P 1'
#
loop_
_entity.id
_entity.type
_entity.pdbx_description
1 polymer ?
#
loop_
_entity_poly.entity_id
_entity_poly.type
_entity_poly.pdbx_seq_one_letter_code
_entity_poly.pdbx_strand_id
1 'polypeptide(L)'
;MNVLGCITTETEWEDLESDYDHVLNVFGLINLDSDQTSFIGLYRTTDLDELSQIFIGVDTVGYYEYEDEDKSEDGEGGYWVIDSIYEPAAMIEDASVFVTDDQGGS
;
A
#
# COMPACT_ATOMS: atom_id res chain seq x y z
N MET A 1 44.82 -0.01 23.72
CA MET A 1 43.93 0.39 22.60
C MET A 1 42.99 -0.77 22.38
N ASN A 2 41.75 -0.70 22.87
CA ASN A 2 40.80 -1.80 22.80
C ASN A 2 39.52 -1.27 22.15
N VAL A 3 39.42 -1.52 20.83
CA VAL A 3 38.32 -1.09 19.97
C VAL A 3 37.43 -2.32 19.77
N LEU A 4 36.56 -2.59 20.73
CA LEU A 4 35.61 -3.72 20.69
C LEU A 4 34.23 -3.35 21.26
N GLY A 5 33.96 -2.06 21.46
CA GLY A 5 32.83 -1.60 22.28
C GLY A 5 31.44 -1.62 21.66
N CYS A 6 31.25 -1.82 20.34
CA CYS A 6 29.91 -1.64 19.73
C CYS A 6 29.60 -2.55 18.52
N ILE A 7 30.21 -3.73 18.36
CA ILE A 7 29.95 -4.58 17.17
C ILE A 7 28.92 -5.70 17.44
N THR A 8 28.48 -5.90 18.69
CA THR A 8 27.53 -6.97 19.04
C THR A 8 26.31 -6.41 19.76
N THR A 9 25.52 -5.57 19.08
CA THR A 9 24.10 -5.46 19.42
C THR A 9 23.40 -6.65 18.76
N GLU A 10 22.82 -7.53 19.57
CA GLU A 10 21.93 -8.57 19.06
C GLU A 10 20.75 -7.86 18.37
N THR A 11 20.74 -7.87 17.04
CA THR A 11 19.62 -7.38 16.25
C THR A 11 18.60 -8.51 16.17
N GLU A 12 17.66 -8.50 17.10
CA GLU A 12 16.46 -9.32 17.04
C GLU A 12 15.32 -8.50 16.44
N TRP A 13 14.49 -9.16 15.63
CA TRP A 13 13.21 -8.59 15.21
C TRP A 13 12.31 -8.52 16.43
N GLU A 14 11.72 -7.35 16.69
CA GLU A 14 10.67 -7.19 17.70
C GLU A 14 9.31 -7.08 17.00
N ASP A 15 8.28 -7.61 17.64
CA ASP A 15 6.92 -7.39 17.20
C ASP A 15 6.56 -5.92 17.45
N LEU A 16 6.20 -5.20 16.39
CA LEU A 16 5.81 -3.81 16.45
C LEU A 16 4.28 -3.73 16.46
N GLU A 17 3.72 -3.26 17.57
CA GLU A 17 2.29 -2.99 17.71
C GLU A 17 2.09 -1.47 17.80
N SER A 18 1.01 -0.98 17.19
CA SER A 18 0.65 0.44 17.17
C SER A 18 -0.72 0.59 17.84
N ASP A 19 -0.80 1.37 18.92
CA ASP A 19 -2.03 1.63 19.68
C ASP A 19 -2.76 2.91 19.25
N TYR A 20 -2.44 3.42 18.04
CA TYR A 20 -3.05 4.63 17.51
C TYR A 20 -4.47 4.37 17.02
N ASP A 21 -5.43 5.16 17.52
CA ASP A 21 -6.79 5.19 16.98
C ASP A 21 -6.78 5.47 15.46
N HIS A 22 -7.61 4.73 14.71
CA HIS A 22 -7.73 4.96 13.28
C HIS A 22 -8.27 6.36 12.96
N VAL A 23 -7.64 7.04 12.00
CA VAL A 23 -8.05 8.36 11.53
C VAL A 23 -8.41 8.30 10.05
N LEU A 24 -9.46 9.02 9.67
CA LEU A 24 -9.81 9.28 8.28
C LEU A 24 -9.00 10.47 7.76
N ASN A 25 -8.11 10.21 6.80
CA ASN A 25 -7.34 11.20 6.07
C ASN A 25 -8.08 11.63 4.81
N VAL A 26 -8.18 12.94 4.61
CA VAL A 26 -8.80 13.56 3.43
C VAL A 26 -7.74 14.36 2.70
N PHE A 27 -7.50 14.04 1.43
CA PHE A 27 -6.57 14.76 0.57
C PHE A 27 -7.31 15.35 -0.62
N GLY A 28 -7.23 16.67 -0.81
CA GLY A 28 -7.90 17.37 -1.90
C GLY A 28 -6.90 18.03 -2.84
N LEU A 29 -7.03 17.76 -4.14
CA LEU A 29 -6.45 18.56 -5.21
C LEU A 29 -7.57 19.38 -5.84
N ILE A 30 -7.72 20.62 -5.39
CA ILE A 30 -8.77 21.53 -5.86
C ILE A 30 -8.22 22.38 -7.00
N ASN A 31 -8.85 22.28 -8.17
CA ASN A 31 -8.54 23.16 -9.28
C ASN A 31 -9.31 24.47 -9.14
N LEU A 32 -8.62 25.59 -9.34
CA LEU A 32 -9.23 26.92 -9.32
C LEU A 32 -9.92 27.25 -10.65
N ASP A 33 -9.60 26.52 -11.71
CA ASP A 33 -10.30 26.57 -12.99
C ASP A 33 -11.48 25.58 -12.99
N SER A 34 -12.70 26.10 -13.16
CA SER A 34 -13.93 25.31 -13.16
C SER A 34 -14.05 24.33 -14.31
N ASP A 35 -13.29 24.54 -15.40
CA ASP A 35 -13.30 23.65 -16.56
C ASP A 35 -12.38 22.43 -16.36
N GLN A 36 -11.65 22.38 -15.25
CA GLN A 36 -10.73 21.31 -14.90
C GLN A 36 -11.24 20.51 -13.70
N THR A 37 -10.92 19.21 -13.70
CA THR A 37 -11.37 18.31 -12.64
C THR A 37 -10.59 18.56 -11.34
N SER A 38 -11.34 18.62 -10.24
CA SER A 38 -10.80 18.54 -8.87
C SER A 38 -10.89 17.10 -8.36
N PHE A 39 -10.00 16.72 -7.47
CA PHE A 39 -9.93 15.36 -6.91
C PHE A 39 -9.96 15.40 -5.40
N ILE A 40 -10.72 14.49 -4.78
CA ILE A 40 -10.73 14.27 -3.34
C ILE A 40 -10.45 12.79 -3.11
N GLY A 41 -9.35 12.49 -2.42
CA GLY A 41 -8.98 11.17 -1.95
C GLY A 41 -9.29 11.00 -0.47
N LEU A 42 -9.79 9.81 -0.11
CA LEU A 42 -10.14 9.43 1.25
C LEU A 42 -9.36 8.16 1.61
N TYR A 43 -8.69 8.17 2.76
CA TYR A 43 -7.86 7.05 3.22
C TYR A 43 -8.03 6.88 4.72
N ARG A 44 -8.21 5.66 5.22
CA ARG A 44 -8.21 5.36 6.67
C ARG A 44 -6.84 4.79 7.04
N THR A 45 -6.29 5.17 8.20
CA THR A 45 -5.12 4.49 8.76
C THR A 45 -5.51 3.10 9.23
N THR A 46 -4.69 2.09 8.96
CA THR A 46 -4.91 0.71 9.43
C THR A 46 -3.91 0.37 10.52
N ASP A 47 -4.25 -0.62 11.34
CA ASP A 47 -3.27 -1.21 12.26
C ASP A 47 -2.23 -2.01 11.47
N LEU A 48 -1.10 -2.32 12.10
CA LEU A 48 -0.02 -3.07 11.45
C LEU A 48 -0.41 -4.53 11.18
N ASP A 49 -1.31 -5.08 11.98
CA ASP A 49 -1.85 -6.44 11.87
C ASP A 49 -3.23 -6.48 11.18
N GLU A 50 -3.84 -5.33 10.89
CA GLU A 50 -5.09 -5.25 10.14
C GLU A 50 -4.86 -5.65 8.68
N LEU A 51 -5.78 -6.46 8.15
CA LEU A 51 -5.74 -6.85 6.74
C LEU A 51 -5.82 -5.59 5.88
N SER A 52 -4.86 -5.38 4.98
CA SER A 52 -4.86 -4.22 4.07
C SER A 52 -5.70 -4.46 2.82
N GLN A 53 -5.70 -5.69 2.32
CA GLN A 53 -6.27 -6.04 1.02
C GLN A 53 -6.97 -7.40 1.06
N ILE A 54 -8.11 -7.49 0.37
CA ILE A 54 -8.88 -8.72 0.18
C ILE A 54 -8.62 -9.22 -1.24
N PHE A 55 -8.30 -10.51 -1.37
CA PHE A 55 -8.15 -11.15 -2.67
C PHE A 55 -9.52 -11.30 -3.35
N ILE A 56 -9.62 -10.80 -4.58
CA ILE A 56 -10.86 -10.82 -5.36
C ILE A 56 -10.78 -11.79 -6.54
N GLY A 57 -9.61 -11.93 -7.13
CA GLY A 57 -9.41 -12.87 -8.23
C GLY A 57 -8.05 -12.76 -8.86
N VAL A 58 -7.85 -13.58 -9.90
CA VAL A 58 -6.66 -13.51 -10.75
C VAL A 58 -7.02 -12.75 -12.02
N ASP A 59 -6.28 -11.69 -12.32
CA ASP A 59 -6.44 -10.95 -13.58
C ASP A 59 -5.76 -11.70 -14.72
N THR A 60 -4.44 -11.93 -14.58
CA THR A 60 -3.60 -12.44 -15.65
C THR A 60 -2.68 -13.53 -15.15
N VAL A 61 -2.56 -14.61 -15.93
CA VAL A 61 -1.55 -15.66 -15.74
C VAL A 61 -0.66 -15.70 -16.96
N GLY A 62 0.65 -15.51 -16.74
CA GLY A 62 1.66 -15.54 -17.80
C GLY A 62 2.83 -16.44 -17.43
N TYR A 63 3.45 -17.07 -18.44
CA TYR A 63 4.69 -17.81 -18.27
C TYR A 63 5.83 -17.02 -18.89
N TYR A 64 6.89 -16.80 -18.12
CA TYR A 64 8.10 -16.11 -18.55
C TYR A 64 9.25 -17.11 -18.61
N GLU A 65 9.80 -17.29 -19.81
CA GLU A 65 10.98 -18.11 -20.02
C GLU A 65 12.23 -17.36 -19.52
N TYR A 66 13.17 -18.08 -18.92
CA TYR A 66 14.46 -17.50 -18.59
C TYR A 66 15.26 -17.27 -19.86
N GLU A 67 15.89 -16.10 -19.99
CA GLU A 67 16.75 -15.79 -21.15
C GLU A 67 18.04 -16.63 -21.17
N ASP A 68 18.48 -17.12 -20.00
CA ASP A 68 19.67 -17.97 -19.82
C ASP A 68 19.26 -19.30 -19.17
N GLU A 69 19.55 -20.43 -19.83
CA GLU A 69 19.21 -21.79 -19.38
C GLU A 69 19.88 -22.17 -18.03
N ASP A 70 20.98 -21.50 -17.66
CA ASP A 70 21.76 -21.76 -16.44
C ASP A 70 21.17 -21.14 -15.16
N LYS A 71 20.03 -20.41 -15.24
CA LYS A 71 19.40 -19.76 -14.07
C LYS A 71 18.29 -20.55 -13.41
N SER A 72 17.98 -21.74 -13.92
CA SER A 72 17.00 -22.61 -13.30
C SER A 72 17.66 -23.40 -12.16
N GLU A 73 17.38 -23.01 -10.90
CA GLU A 73 17.83 -23.81 -9.74
C GLU A 73 17.15 -25.19 -9.72
N ASP A 74 16.01 -25.32 -10.41
CA ASP A 74 15.12 -26.48 -10.38
C ASP A 74 15.10 -27.27 -11.71
N GLY A 75 15.81 -26.78 -12.73
CA GLY A 75 15.74 -27.31 -14.10
C GLY A 75 14.51 -26.86 -14.91
N GLU A 76 13.69 -25.95 -14.38
CA GLU A 76 12.56 -25.37 -15.11
C GLU A 76 13.00 -24.20 -16.01
N GLY A 77 12.53 -24.18 -17.27
CA GLY A 77 12.94 -23.17 -18.26
C GLY A 77 12.34 -21.77 -18.07
N GLY A 78 11.67 -21.49 -16.94
CA GLY A 78 10.94 -20.25 -16.71
C GLY A 78 10.14 -20.24 -15.42
N TYR A 79 9.26 -19.26 -15.24
CA TYR A 79 8.38 -19.13 -14.09
C TYR A 79 7.00 -18.57 -14.47
N TRP A 80 6.00 -18.93 -13.67
CA TRP A 80 4.64 -18.38 -13.79
C TRP A 80 4.52 -17.08 -13.01
N VAL A 81 3.94 -16.06 -13.64
CA VAL A 81 3.51 -14.81 -13.01
C VAL A 81 1.99 -14.82 -12.95
N ILE A 82 1.48 -14.60 -11.74
CA ILE A 82 0.05 -14.48 -11.47
C ILE A 82 -0.17 -13.04 -11.00
N ASP A 83 -0.82 -12.24 -11.84
CA ASP A 83 -1.30 -10.92 -11.46
C ASP A 83 -2.69 -11.07 -10.83
N SER A 84 -2.82 -10.66 -9.58
CA SER A 84 -4.05 -10.85 -8.79
C SER A 84 -4.69 -9.50 -8.49
N ILE A 85 -6.02 -9.47 -8.55
CA ILE A 85 -6.84 -8.30 -8.24
C ILE A 85 -7.16 -8.34 -6.74
N TYR A 86 -6.91 -7.22 -6.08
CA TYR A 86 -7.21 -7.01 -4.68
C TYR A 86 -8.10 -5.78 -4.50
N GLU A 87 -8.99 -5.82 -3.53
CA GLU A 87 -9.70 -4.63 -3.05
C GLU A 87 -9.20 -4.22 -1.66
N PRO A 88 -9.33 -2.94 -1.27
CA PRO A 88 -9.00 -2.51 0.09
C PRO A 88 -9.88 -3.23 1.11
N ALA A 89 -9.26 -3.87 2.10
CA ALA A 89 -9.99 -4.57 3.16
C ALA A 89 -10.70 -3.59 4.11
N ALA A 90 -10.14 -2.40 4.30
CA ALA A 90 -10.73 -1.30 5.05
C ALA A 90 -11.51 -0.37 4.10
N MET A 91 -12.58 -0.88 3.48
CA MET A 91 -13.40 -0.09 2.55
C MET A 91 -14.16 1.01 3.32
N ILE A 92 -14.10 2.24 2.79
CA ILE A 92 -14.92 3.34 3.29
C ILE A 92 -16.29 3.21 2.63
N GLU A 93 -17.27 2.68 3.36
CA GLU A 93 -18.62 2.42 2.83
C GLU A 93 -19.35 3.70 2.44
N ASP A 94 -19.33 4.71 3.31
CA ASP A 94 -19.95 6.01 3.10
C ASP A 94 -19.07 7.13 3.68
N ALA A 95 -18.85 8.17 2.88
CA ALA A 95 -18.20 9.40 3.32
C ALA A 95 -18.79 10.61 2.60
N SER A 96 -18.91 11.73 3.31
CA SER A 96 -19.32 13.01 2.73
C SER A 96 -18.24 14.05 3.00
N VAL A 97 -17.79 14.73 1.94
CA VAL A 97 -16.81 15.81 2.03
C VAL A 97 -17.48 17.10 1.59
N PHE A 98 -17.45 18.11 2.46
CA PHE A 98 -17.95 19.44 2.19
C PHE A 98 -16.76 20.39 2.06
N VAL A 99 -16.62 21.02 0.90
CA VAL A 99 -15.62 22.06 0.67
C VAL A 99 -16.34 23.39 0.75
N THR A 100 -15.83 24.30 1.57
CA THR A 100 -16.40 25.64 1.74
C THR A 100 -15.29 26.67 1.73
N ASP A 101 -15.56 27.84 1.15
CA ASP A 101 -14.70 29.00 1.36
C ASP A 101 -14.97 29.67 2.73
N ASP A 102 -14.13 30.65 3.09
CA ASP A 102 -14.24 31.41 4.34
C ASP A 102 -15.53 32.27 4.42
N GLN A 103 -16.29 32.38 3.33
CA GLN A 103 -17.55 33.11 3.25
C GLN A 103 -18.77 32.18 3.33
N GLY A 104 -18.57 30.86 3.46
CA GLY A 104 -19.63 29.87 3.48
C GLY A 104 -20.22 29.57 2.09
N GLY A 105 -19.54 29.98 1.02
CA GLY A 105 -19.81 29.52 -0.33
C GLY A 105 -19.36 28.08 -0.50
N SER A 106 -20.21 27.28 -1.14
CA SER A 106 -19.95 25.90 -1.57
C SER A 106 -19.61 25.83 -3.05
#